data_AF-A0A6P1F3J3-F1
#
_entry.id   AF-A0A6P1F3J3-F1
#
_cell.length_a   1.000
_cell.length_b   1.000
_cell.length_c   1.000
_cell.angle_alpha   90.00
_cell.angle_beta   90.00
_cell.angle_gamma   90.00
#
_symmetry.space_group_name_H-M   'P 1'
#
loop_
_entity.id
_entity.type
_entity.pdbx_description
1 polymer ?
#
loop_
_entity_poly.entity_id
_entity_poly.type
_entity_poly.pdbx_seq_one_letter_code
_entity_poly.pdbx_strand_id
1 'polypeptide(L)'
;MSAPTPAPARRRVLTPRRAALIAALTALVAGLALLGLVALQYGTLAAQGFDAVCLASVGRVPAEEGSLVAGSWSWWPLGGSCRWELLDGTVVESAPDWSTTAVAIVGAALVLLGVVGTALALLVRRRAR
;
A
#
# COMPACT_ATOMS: atom_id res chain seq x y z
N MET A 1 -49.33 0.10 -39.69
CA MET A 1 -48.13 -0.70 -39.33
C MET A 1 -47.54 -0.09 -38.07
N SER A 2 -47.76 -0.72 -36.91
CA SER A 2 -47.30 -0.21 -35.62
C SER A 2 -45.93 -0.83 -35.31
N ALA A 3 -44.91 0.00 -35.12
CA ALA A 3 -43.56 -0.44 -34.81
C ALA A 3 -43.50 -1.15 -33.45
N PRO A 4 -42.70 -2.21 -33.29
CA PRO A 4 -42.60 -2.93 -32.03
C PRO A 4 -41.92 -2.05 -30.98
N THR A 5 -42.60 -1.84 -29.85
CA THR A 5 -42.06 -1.12 -28.70
C THR A 5 -40.85 -1.89 -28.14
N PRO A 6 -39.66 -1.26 -27.97
CA PRO A 6 -38.50 -1.95 -27.43
C PRO A 6 -38.77 -2.40 -25.99
N ALA A 7 -38.57 -3.69 -25.73
CA ALA A 7 -38.77 -4.27 -24.41
C ALA A 7 -37.89 -3.56 -23.36
N PRO A 8 -38.42 -3.29 -22.15
CA PRO A 8 -37.66 -2.59 -21.12
C PRO A 8 -36.43 -3.42 -20.73
N ALA A 9 -35.26 -2.76 -20.72
CA ALA A 9 -34.01 -3.37 -20.31
C ALA A 9 -34.13 -3.89 -18.87
N ARG A 10 -34.27 -5.21 -18.70
CA ARG A 10 -34.27 -5.85 -17.39
C ARG A 10 -32.96 -5.54 -16.69
N ARG A 11 -33.00 -4.66 -15.68
CA ARG A 11 -31.89 -4.46 -14.74
C ARG A 11 -31.55 -5.82 -14.12
N ARG A 12 -30.39 -6.39 -14.46
CA ARG A 12 -29.88 -7.60 -13.84
C ARG A 12 -29.53 -7.27 -12.39
N VAL A 13 -30.44 -7.56 -11.47
CA VAL A 13 -30.20 -7.43 -10.03
C VAL A 13 -29.09 -8.41 -9.66
N LEU A 14 -27.98 -7.89 -9.15
CA LEU A 14 -26.87 -8.70 -8.65
C LEU A 14 -27.36 -9.52 -7.46
N THR A 15 -27.09 -10.83 -7.46
CA THR A 15 -27.35 -11.65 -6.28
C THR A 15 -26.40 -11.24 -5.15
N PRO A 16 -26.82 -11.27 -3.88
CA PRO A 16 -26.00 -10.84 -2.75
C PRO A 16 -24.67 -11.62 -2.68
N ARG A 17 -24.68 -12.89 -3.09
CA ARG A 17 -23.47 -13.72 -3.21
C ARG A 17 -22.47 -13.19 -4.23
N ARG A 18 -22.92 -12.68 -5.39
CA ARG A 18 -22.05 -12.09 -6.40
C ARG A 18 -21.49 -10.75 -5.93
N ALA A 19 -22.30 -9.94 -5.26
CA ALA A 19 -21.85 -8.69 -4.67
C ALA A 19 -20.76 -8.93 -3.61
N ALA A 20 -20.94 -9.90 -2.71
CA ALA A 20 -19.94 -10.26 -1.71
C ALA A 20 -18.62 -10.76 -2.32
N LEU A 21 -18.69 -11.59 -3.37
CA LEU A 21 -17.49 -12.06 -4.08
C LEU A 21 -16.76 -10.89 -4.76
N ILE A 22 -17.49 -10.00 -5.42
CA ILE A 22 -16.90 -8.81 -6.05
C ILE A 22 -16.23 -7.95 -4.98
N ALA A 23 -16.89 -7.70 -3.85
CA ALA A 23 -16.33 -6.93 -2.74
C ALA A 23 -15.02 -7.56 -2.19
N ALA A 24 -14.99 -8.88 -2.02
CA ALA A 24 -13.79 -9.60 -1.58
C ALA A 24 -12.65 -9.50 -2.60
N LEU A 25 -12.95 -9.65 -3.90
CA LEU A 25 -11.97 -9.48 -4.96
C LEU A 25 -11.45 -8.05 -5.04
N THR A 26 -12.32 -7.04 -4.88
CA THR A 26 -11.89 -5.64 -4.87
C THR A 26 -10.99 -5.33 -3.67
N ALA A 27 -11.32 -5.86 -2.48
CA ALA A 27 -10.46 -5.71 -1.31
C ALA A 27 -9.10 -6.37 -1.53
N LEU A 28 -9.07 -7.58 -2.12
CA LEU A 28 -7.83 -8.28 -2.46
C LEU A 28 -6.94 -7.43 -3.39
N VAL A 29 -7.51 -6.94 -4.50
CA VAL A 29 -6.78 -6.15 -5.49
C VAL A 29 -6.29 -4.84 -4.88
N ALA A 30 -7.14 -4.14 -4.12
CA ALA A 30 -6.75 -2.91 -3.44
C ALA A 30 -5.61 -3.15 -2.43
N GLY A 31 -5.69 -4.22 -1.64
CA GLY A 31 -4.64 -4.58 -0.69
C GLY A 31 -3.31 -4.89 -1.38
N LEU A 32 -3.33 -5.66 -2.48
CA LEU A 32 -2.14 -5.94 -3.27
C LEU A 32 -1.55 -4.68 -3.90
N ALA A 33 -2.39 -3.76 -4.38
CA ALA A 33 -1.93 -2.49 -4.91
C ALA A 33 -1.22 -1.65 -3.84
N LEU A 34 -1.77 -1.56 -2.62
CA LEU A 34 -1.13 -0.83 -1.52
C LEU A 34 0.22 -1.44 -1.13
N LEU A 35 0.32 -2.77 -1.02
CA LEU A 35 1.60 -3.44 -0.76
C LEU A 35 2.59 -3.24 -1.92
N GLY A 36 2.09 -3.26 -3.15
CA GLY A 36 2.88 -2.95 -4.35
C GLY A 36 3.43 -1.52 -4.33
N LEU A 37 2.68 -0.54 -3.83
CA LEU A 37 3.17 0.83 -3.65
C LEU A 37 4.32 0.90 -2.64
N VAL A 38 4.28 0.13 -1.55
CA VAL A 38 5.37 0.07 -0.57
C VAL A 38 6.63 -0.53 -1.21
N ALA A 39 6.49 -1.64 -1.96
CA ALA A 39 7.60 -2.24 -2.69
C ALA A 39 8.17 -1.31 -3.76
N LEU A 40 7.30 -0.60 -4.49
CA LEU A 40 7.69 0.39 -5.48
C LEU A 40 8.43 1.56 -4.82
N GLN A 41 7.94 2.06 -3.69
CA GLN A 41 8.62 3.10 -2.90
C GLN A 41 10.04 2.67 -2.54
N TYR A 42 10.21 1.48 -1.94
CA TYR A 42 11.55 0.93 -1.67
C TYR A 42 12.42 0.89 -2.92
N GLY A 43 11.90 0.33 -4.02
CA GLY A 43 12.63 0.20 -5.27
C GLY A 43 13.07 1.55 -5.84
N THR A 44 12.20 2.56 -5.79
CA THR A 44 12.52 3.93 -6.26
C THR A 44 13.59 4.59 -5.41
N LEU A 45 13.52 4.47 -4.08
CA LEU A 45 14.52 5.03 -3.17
C LEU A 45 15.87 4.32 -3.32
N ALA A 46 15.86 3.00 -3.43
CA ALA A 46 17.06 2.21 -3.66
C ALA A 46 17.73 2.55 -4.99
N ALA A 47 16.95 2.78 -6.06
CA ALA A 47 17.47 3.17 -7.36
C ALA A 47 18.06 4.59 -7.38
N GLN A 48 17.50 5.51 -6.59
CA GLN A 48 18.02 6.87 -6.43
C GLN A 48 19.26 6.92 -5.52
N GLY A 49 19.43 5.92 -4.65
CA GLY A 49 20.44 5.90 -3.61
C GLY A 49 19.93 6.60 -2.36
N PHE A 50 19.93 5.89 -1.22
CA PHE A 50 19.38 6.41 0.02
C PHE A 50 20.12 7.67 0.52
N ASP A 51 21.44 7.74 0.34
CA ASP A 51 22.23 8.92 0.71
C ASP A 51 21.80 10.15 -0.08
N ALA A 52 21.61 10.00 -1.40
CA ALA A 52 21.19 11.10 -2.28
C ALA A 52 19.79 11.60 -1.91
N VAL A 53 18.87 10.70 -1.56
CA VAL A 53 17.53 11.07 -1.08
C VAL A 53 17.59 11.80 0.26
N CYS A 54 18.41 11.34 1.19
CA CYS A 54 18.61 12.02 2.47
C CYS A 54 19.14 13.44 2.29
N LEU A 55 20.13 13.64 1.41
CA LEU A 55 20.68 14.96 1.08
C LEU A 55 19.69 15.87 0.35
N ALA A 56 18.85 15.31 -0.52
CA ALA A 56 17.84 16.06 -1.27
C ALA A 56 16.57 16.38 -0.45
N SER A 57 16.38 15.75 0.71
CA SER A 57 15.16 15.89 1.51
C SER A 57 15.09 17.26 2.20
N VAL A 58 14.38 18.20 1.57
CA VAL A 58 14.15 19.54 2.12
C VAL A 58 13.13 19.43 3.26
N GLY A 59 13.58 19.50 4.52
CA GLY A 59 12.69 19.58 5.71
C GLY A 59 12.91 18.55 6.82
N ARG A 60 13.84 17.59 6.69
CA ARG A 60 14.29 16.69 7.77
C ARG A 60 15.79 16.79 8.07
N VAL A 61 16.46 17.77 7.50
CA VAL A 61 17.85 18.08 7.82
C VAL A 61 17.83 18.87 9.13
N PRO A 62 18.61 18.52 10.17
CA PRO A 62 19.10 19.49 11.12
C PRO A 62 19.99 20.44 10.31
N ALA A 63 19.36 21.44 9.67
CA ALA A 63 19.90 22.18 8.53
C ALA A 63 21.15 23.03 8.85
N GLU A 64 21.62 23.03 10.09
CA GLU A 64 22.64 23.96 10.54
C GLU A 64 23.96 23.27 10.98
N GLU A 65 23.98 21.94 11.23
CA GLU A 65 25.01 21.40 12.15
C GLU A 65 25.55 19.99 11.85
N GLY A 66 25.30 19.35 10.71
CA GLY A 66 25.80 17.97 10.56
C GLY A 66 26.09 17.44 9.16
N SER A 67 26.96 16.42 9.12
CA SER A 67 27.29 15.67 7.91
C SER A 67 26.48 14.36 7.84
N LEU A 68 26.06 13.97 6.63
CA LEU A 68 25.36 12.71 6.44
C LEU A 68 26.35 11.55 6.60
N VAL A 69 26.03 10.62 7.50
CA VAL A 69 26.79 9.37 7.69
C VAL A 69 26.30 8.30 6.72
N ALA A 70 24.98 8.07 6.69
CA ALA A 70 24.35 7.10 5.80
C ALA A 70 22.83 7.29 5.71
N GLY A 71 22.27 7.10 4.54
CA GLY A 71 20.87 6.81 4.29
C GLY A 71 20.64 5.29 4.19
N SER A 72 19.52 4.83 4.71
CA SER A 72 19.13 3.42 4.60
C SER A 72 17.61 3.25 4.56
N TRP A 73 17.16 2.02 4.35
CA TRP A 73 15.76 1.66 4.52
C TRP A 73 15.55 1.07 5.92
N SER A 74 14.58 1.61 6.65
CA SER A 74 14.08 0.99 7.88
C SER A 74 12.93 0.05 7.57
N TRP A 75 12.94 -1.10 8.25
CA TRP A 75 11.87 -2.09 8.18
C TRP A 75 10.79 -1.85 9.25
N TRP A 76 11.06 -1.01 10.24
CA TRP A 76 10.12 -0.67 11.30
C TRP A 76 10.49 0.63 12.02
N PRO A 77 9.75 1.73 11.83
CA PRO A 77 8.71 1.94 10.81
C PRO A 77 9.28 1.80 9.39
N LEU A 78 8.46 1.35 8.43
CA LEU A 78 8.83 1.28 7.02
C LEU A 78 9.09 2.68 6.45
N GLY A 79 10.25 2.87 5.83
CA GLY A 79 10.59 4.13 5.16
C GLY A 79 12.09 4.38 5.07
N GLY A 80 12.47 5.51 4.44
CA GLY A 80 13.86 5.97 4.43
C GLY A 80 14.26 6.49 5.81
N SER A 81 15.42 6.05 6.30
CA SER A 81 16.07 6.54 7.52
C SER A 81 17.38 7.23 7.15
N CYS A 82 17.71 8.31 7.85
CA CYS A 82 18.94 9.07 7.61
C CYS A 82 19.73 9.21 8.91
N ARG A 83 21.01 8.84 8.89
CA ARG A 83 21.93 8.96 10.01
C ARG A 83 22.86 10.14 9.78
N TRP A 84 22.94 11.05 10.75
CA TRP A 84 23.69 12.29 10.68
C TRP A 84 24.66 12.38 11.85
N GLU A 85 25.82 12.97 11.62
CA GLU A 85 26.79 13.35 12.65
C GLU A 85 26.77 14.87 12.79
N LEU A 86 26.48 15.36 14.01
CA LEU A 86 26.43 16.79 14.33
C LEU A 86 27.84 17.36 14.54
N LEU A 87 27.96 18.69 14.63
CA LEU A 87 29.23 19.41 14.86
C LEU A 87 29.91 19.03 16.18
N ASP A 88 29.14 18.57 17.16
CA ASP A 88 29.65 18.09 18.45
C ASP A 88 30.09 16.61 18.42
N GLY A 89 30.03 15.96 17.24
CA GLY A 89 30.36 14.56 17.04
C GLY A 89 29.26 13.59 17.46
N THR A 90 28.08 14.08 17.87
CA THR A 90 26.95 13.22 18.20
C THR A 90 26.31 12.66 16.95
N VAL A 91 25.94 11.38 16.98
CA VAL A 91 25.27 10.71 15.86
C VAL A 91 23.78 10.59 16.17
N VAL A 92 22.95 11.16 15.31
CA VAL A 92 21.48 11.09 15.40
C VAL A 92 20.90 10.35 14.20
N GLU A 93 19.80 9.64 14.46
CA GLU A 93 19.05 8.94 13.43
C GLU A 93 17.67 9.57 13.24
N SER A 94 17.45 10.13 12.05
CA SER A 94 16.14 10.57 11.62
C SER A 94 15.35 9.36 11.12
N ALA A 95 14.52 8.80 11.99
CA ALA A 95 13.62 7.71 11.65
C ALA A 95 12.51 8.16 10.67
N PRO A 96 12.02 7.25 9.81
CA PRO A 96 10.83 7.52 9.01
C PRO A 96 9.59 7.67 9.89
N ASP A 97 8.57 8.33 9.35
CA ASP A 97 7.25 8.36 9.96
C ASP A 97 6.48 7.02 9.77
N TRP A 98 5.30 6.93 10.37
CA TRP A 98 4.47 5.72 10.33
C TRP A 98 3.58 5.60 9.08
N SER A 99 3.66 6.54 8.13
CA SER A 99 2.71 6.58 7.00
C SER A 99 2.82 5.34 6.09
N THR A 100 4.02 5.01 5.61
CA THR A 100 4.26 3.80 4.79
C THR A 100 3.94 2.53 5.57
N THR A 101 4.22 2.50 6.87
CA THR A 101 3.86 1.36 7.73
C THR A 101 2.35 1.18 7.83
N ALA A 102 1.60 2.27 8.02
CA ALA A 102 0.14 2.24 8.05
C ALA A 102 -0.43 1.76 6.70
N VAL A 103 0.12 2.23 5.59
CA VAL A 103 -0.25 1.76 4.24
C VAL A 103 0.00 0.26 4.09
N ALA A 104 1.15 -0.25 4.55
CA ALA A 104 1.47 -1.67 4.50
C ALA A 104 0.50 -2.51 5.35
N ILE A 105 0.17 -2.06 6.56
CA ILE A 105 -0.77 -2.75 7.46
C ILE A 105 -2.17 -2.78 6.84
N VAL A 106 -2.67 -1.66 6.33
CA VAL A 106 -3.98 -1.58 5.66
C VAL A 106 -3.99 -2.48 4.41
N GLY A 107 -2.92 -2.44 3.62
CA GLY A 107 -2.75 -3.32 2.45
C GLY A 107 -2.84 -4.80 2.84
N ALA A 108 -2.08 -5.22 3.85
CA ALA A 108 -2.09 -6.59 4.35
C ALA A 108 -3.48 -7.00 4.86
N ALA A 109 -4.15 -6.14 5.64
CA ALA A 109 -5.49 -6.41 6.15
C ALA A 109 -6.51 -6.61 5.00
N LEU A 110 -6.46 -5.77 3.97
CA LEU A 110 -7.34 -5.88 2.80
C LEU A 110 -7.07 -7.15 1.99
N VAL A 111 -5.79 -7.54 1.82
CA VAL A 111 -5.42 -8.82 1.19
C VAL A 111 -6.02 -9.98 1.97
N LEU A 112 -5.84 -10.00 3.30
CA LEU A 112 -6.38 -11.07 4.15
C LEU A 112 -7.90 -11.18 4.04
N LEU A 113 -8.61 -10.05 4.14
CA LEU A 113 -10.07 -10.00 3.97
C LEU A 113 -10.50 -10.50 2.58
N GLY A 114 -9.78 -10.11 1.54
CA GLY A 114 -10.05 -10.54 0.18
C GLY A 114 -9.81 -12.03 -0.04
N VAL A 115 -8.71 -12.58 0.48
CA VAL A 115 -8.40 -14.02 0.42
C VAL A 115 -9.46 -14.83 1.19
N VAL A 116 -9.78 -14.44 2.43
CA VAL A 116 -10.77 -15.15 3.24
C VAL A 116 -12.15 -15.07 2.60
N GLY A 117 -12.58 -13.88 2.14
CA GLY A 117 -13.87 -13.68 1.49
C GLY A 117 -14.02 -14.48 0.18
N THR A 118 -12.97 -14.52 -0.64
CA THR A 118 -12.98 -15.31 -1.88
C THR A 118 -12.97 -16.81 -1.59
N ALA A 119 -12.17 -17.28 -0.63
CA ALA A 119 -12.15 -18.68 -0.22
C ALA A 119 -13.51 -19.15 0.30
N LEU A 120 -14.15 -18.37 1.19
CA LEU A 120 -15.48 -18.68 1.71
C LEU A 120 -16.54 -18.73 0.59
N ALA A 121 -16.51 -17.78 -0.35
CA ALA A 121 -17.43 -17.77 -1.48
C ALA A 121 -17.28 -19.03 -2.37
N LEU A 122 -16.04 -19.48 -2.58
CA LEU A 122 -15.75 -20.72 -3.32
C LEU A 122 -16.23 -21.96 -2.57
N LEU A 123 -16.00 -22.04 -1.26
CA LEU A 123 -16.42 -23.17 -0.42
C LEU A 123 -17.95 -23.29 -0.35
N VAL A 124 -18.66 -22.18 -0.16
CA VAL A 124 -20.14 -22.17 -0.17
C VAL A 124 -20.68 -22.60 -1.53
N ARG A 125 -20.02 -22.20 -2.61
CA ARG A 125 -20.40 -22.63 -3.97
C ARG A 125 -20.21 -24.13 -4.19
N ARG A 126 -19.17 -24.73 -3.58
CA ARG A 126 -18.94 -26.18 -3.64
C ARG A 126 -19.99 -26.98 -2.88
N ARG A 127 -20.49 -26.49 -1.73
CA ARG A 127 -21.52 -27.16 -0.93
C ARG A 127 -22.94 -27.06 -1.50
N ALA A 128 -23.18 -26.08 -2.37
CA ALA A 128 -24.49 -25.86 -3.00
C ALA A 128 -24.65 -26.54 -4.37
N ARG A 129 -23.62 -27.25 -4.84
CA ARG A 129 -23.64 -28.13 -6.01
C ARG A 129 -23.69 -29.56 -5.55
#